data_AF-A0A1A9I9V5-F1
#
_entry.id   AF-A0A1A9I9V5-F1
#
_cell.length_a   1.000
_cell.length_b   1.000
_cell.length_c   1.000
_cell.angle_alpha   90.00
_cell.angle_beta   90.00
_cell.angle_gamma   90.00
#
_symmetry.space_group_name_H-M   'P 1'
#
loop_
_entity.id
_entity.type
_entity.pdbx_description
1 polymer ?
#
loop_
_entity_poly.entity_id
_entity_poly.type
_entity_poly.pdbx_seq_one_letter_code
_entity_poly.pdbx_strand_id
1 'polypeptide(L)'
;MKRLLFFSGLFMTAAGWSQTTAVKIDSIIHVVGYNQRYNSSAVLLKLDQVKQHADTADIRKIEALERELSDTAVSAKMSRAFLAVFTEPETDSIYRFLKTPAGKKFFQQQHMLDAKIEEQFVDLTGKIQHTRNGSSANKAPDVVTPDSASSQTTGYANYPAGAVNRADGFYLLTEPANNTALKMPGKRPVLTFKALEKAILYFDDHTAQPVIRLELTTDGAKAFQLLTHNNTGKQLAVLVDKKIIMAPVINGEIAGGRLQIAGAFSVAEATGIVKKLNAAIRQ
;
A
#
# COMPACT_ATOMS: atom_id res chain seq x y z
N MET A 1 -48.53 25.52 -62.01
CA MET A 1 -48.12 26.45 -60.92
C MET A 1 -48.12 25.69 -59.59
N LYS A 2 -46.96 25.26 -59.07
CA LYS A 2 -46.80 24.66 -57.75
C LYS A 2 -46.07 25.66 -56.86
N ARG A 3 -46.68 26.08 -55.75
CA ARG A 3 -46.08 26.98 -54.75
C ARG A 3 -45.08 26.19 -53.90
N LEU A 4 -43.87 26.72 -53.82
CA LEU A 4 -42.72 26.24 -53.05
C LEU A 4 -42.85 26.76 -51.61
N LEU A 5 -43.00 25.87 -50.63
CA LEU A 5 -42.89 26.20 -49.20
C LEU A 5 -41.44 26.00 -48.78
N PHE A 6 -40.76 27.10 -48.44
CA PHE A 6 -39.45 27.10 -47.81
C PHE A 6 -39.61 26.61 -46.36
N PHE A 7 -39.00 25.47 -46.03
CA PHE A 7 -38.75 25.07 -44.65
C PHE A 7 -37.36 25.58 -44.26
N SER A 8 -37.31 26.68 -43.50
CA SER A 8 -36.11 27.12 -42.80
C SER A 8 -35.82 26.16 -41.65
N GLY A 9 -34.97 25.17 -41.90
CA GLY A 9 -34.43 24.29 -40.87
C GLY A 9 -33.53 25.07 -39.91
N LEU A 10 -34.04 25.33 -38.71
CA LEU A 10 -33.27 25.83 -37.58
C LEU A 10 -32.21 24.77 -37.22
N PHE A 11 -30.94 25.04 -37.56
CA PHE A 11 -29.81 24.26 -37.06
C PHE A 11 -29.69 24.49 -35.56
N MET A 12 -30.30 23.60 -34.77
CA MET A 12 -30.05 23.54 -33.34
C MET A 12 -28.73 22.79 -33.15
N THR A 13 -27.63 23.54 -33.03
CA THR A 13 -26.33 22.96 -32.71
C THR A 13 -26.40 22.35 -31.32
N ALA A 14 -26.33 21.03 -31.25
CA ALA A 14 -26.08 20.34 -30.00
C ALA A 14 -24.71 20.81 -29.49
N ALA A 15 -24.69 21.69 -28.48
CA ALA A 15 -23.50 21.96 -27.70
C ALA A 15 -23.03 20.63 -27.13
N GLY A 16 -21.99 20.03 -27.72
CA GLY A 16 -21.37 18.83 -27.20
C GLY A 16 -20.89 19.13 -25.78
N TRP A 17 -21.42 18.43 -24.79
CA TRP A 17 -21.05 18.59 -23.39
C TRP A 17 -19.61 18.10 -23.21
N SER A 18 -18.63 19.00 -23.42
CA SER A 18 -17.25 18.75 -23.01
C SER A 18 -17.23 18.71 -21.49
N GLN A 19 -16.71 17.63 -20.91
CA GLN A 19 -16.55 17.53 -19.46
C GLN A 19 -15.68 18.67 -18.94
N THR A 20 -15.98 19.19 -17.75
CA THR A 20 -15.18 20.24 -17.11
C THR A 20 -13.78 19.72 -16.77
N THR A 21 -12.79 20.62 -16.68
CA THR A 21 -11.42 20.28 -16.30
C THR A 21 -11.38 19.52 -14.97
N ALA A 22 -12.20 19.93 -14.00
CA ALA A 22 -12.32 19.25 -12.70
C ALA A 22 -12.78 17.78 -12.84
N VAL A 23 -13.77 17.50 -13.69
CA VAL A 23 -14.25 16.11 -13.93
C VAL A 23 -13.18 15.27 -14.62
N LYS A 24 -12.41 15.86 -15.53
CA LYS A 24 -11.28 15.18 -16.18
C LYS A 24 -10.19 14.82 -15.18
N ILE A 25 -9.83 15.75 -14.30
CA ILE A 25 -8.83 15.54 -13.26
C ILE A 25 -9.29 14.46 -12.27
N ASP A 26 -10.54 14.49 -11.83
CA ASP A 26 -11.10 13.46 -10.95
C ASP A 26 -10.99 12.06 -11.58
N SER A 27 -11.30 11.94 -12.87
CA SER A 27 -11.11 10.70 -13.62
C SER A 27 -9.64 10.28 -13.73
N ILE A 28 -8.70 11.21 -13.90
CA ILE A 28 -7.25 10.92 -13.93
C ILE A 28 -6.80 10.39 -12.57
N ILE A 29 -7.14 11.10 -11.50
CA ILE A 29 -6.80 10.76 -10.12
C ILE A 29 -7.32 9.37 -9.75
N HIS A 30 -8.53 9.03 -10.23
CA HIS A 30 -9.11 7.70 -10.02
C HIS A 30 -8.32 6.60 -10.72
N VAL A 31 -7.94 6.79 -11.99
CA VAL A 31 -7.17 5.81 -12.77
C VAL A 31 -5.75 5.63 -12.22
N VAL A 32 -5.15 6.71 -11.70
CA VAL A 32 -3.79 6.69 -11.12
C VAL A 32 -3.79 6.27 -9.64
N GLY A 33 -4.96 6.22 -8.98
CA GLY A 33 -5.12 5.67 -7.62
C GLY A 33 -4.78 6.64 -6.47
N TYR A 34 -4.68 7.95 -6.72
CA TYR A 34 -4.27 8.93 -5.70
C TYR A 34 -5.32 9.19 -4.59
N ASN A 35 -6.61 8.94 -4.84
CA ASN A 35 -7.71 9.28 -3.93
C ASN A 35 -7.72 8.50 -2.60
N GLN A 36 -6.97 7.41 -2.49
CA GLN A 36 -7.15 6.45 -1.38
C GLN A 36 -6.41 6.82 -0.10
N ARG A 37 -5.58 7.87 -0.14
CA ARG A 37 -4.76 8.28 1.00
C ARG A 37 -5.42 9.37 1.86
N TYR A 38 -6.39 10.11 1.33
CA TYR A 38 -6.91 11.33 1.96
C TYR A 38 -8.37 11.23 2.40
N ASN A 39 -9.13 10.29 1.84
CA ASN A 39 -10.52 10.03 2.23
C ASN A 39 -10.69 8.69 2.95
N SER A 40 -9.70 8.31 3.77
CA SER A 40 -9.76 7.04 4.47
C SER A 40 -10.89 7.08 5.50
N SER A 41 -11.83 6.14 5.42
CA SER A 41 -12.83 5.85 6.45
C SER A 41 -12.25 5.81 7.87
N ALA A 42 -10.96 5.48 8.00
CA ALA A 42 -10.21 5.53 9.25
C ALA A 42 -10.02 6.94 9.85
N VAL A 43 -9.89 8.00 9.03
CA VAL A 43 -9.76 9.39 9.53
C VAL A 43 -11.12 9.91 9.98
N LEU A 44 -12.17 9.64 9.20
CA LEU A 44 -13.54 10.01 9.57
C LEU A 44 -14.00 9.26 10.84
N LEU A 45 -13.69 7.96 10.96
CA LEU A 45 -13.98 7.16 12.15
C LEU A 45 -13.28 7.70 13.40
N LYS A 46 -12.03 8.17 13.28
CA LYS A 46 -11.31 8.81 14.39
C LYS A 46 -11.95 10.13 14.79
N LEU A 47 -12.42 10.93 13.83
CA LEU A 47 -13.12 12.18 14.12
C LEU A 47 -14.46 11.91 14.83
N ASP A 48 -15.22 10.90 14.40
CA ASP A 48 -16.47 10.49 15.06
C ASP A 48 -16.23 10.05 16.51
N GLN A 49 -15.19 9.26 16.77
CA GLN A 49 -14.85 8.82 18.13
C GLN A 49 -14.49 9.99 19.06
N VAL A 50 -13.76 10.97 18.54
CA VAL A 50 -13.39 12.19 19.27
C VAL A 50 -14.64 13.06 19.50
N LYS A 51 -15.54 13.15 18.52
CA LYS A 51 -16.80 13.92 18.59
C LYS A 51 -17.74 13.42 19.68
N GLN A 52 -17.80 12.10 19.89
CA GLN A 52 -18.65 11.48 20.92
C GLN A 52 -18.30 11.89 22.36
N HIS A 53 -17.09 12.40 22.59
CA HIS A 53 -16.59 12.77 23.92
C HIS A 53 -16.22 14.25 24.01
N ALA A 54 -16.52 15.05 22.97
CA ALA A 54 -16.11 16.45 22.86
C ALA A 54 -17.14 17.41 23.46
N ASP A 55 -16.67 18.56 23.93
CA ASP A 55 -17.54 19.67 24.32
C ASP A 55 -18.09 20.42 23.08
N THR A 56 -19.06 21.32 23.30
CA THR A 56 -19.72 22.06 22.21
C THR A 56 -18.77 22.93 21.38
N ALA A 57 -17.64 23.39 21.94
CA ALA A 57 -16.67 24.19 21.21
C ALA A 57 -15.80 23.32 20.30
N ASP A 58 -15.41 22.13 20.77
CA ASP A 58 -14.61 21.17 20.01
C ASP A 58 -15.43 20.42 18.96
N ILE A 59 -16.73 20.17 19.19
CA ILE A 59 -17.65 19.65 18.17
C ILE A 59 -17.65 20.55 16.92
N ARG A 60 -17.73 21.87 17.08
CA ARG A 60 -17.70 22.80 15.92
C ARG A 60 -16.39 22.75 15.14
N LYS A 61 -15.26 22.51 15.82
CA LYS A 61 -13.95 22.34 15.15
C LYS A 61 -13.91 21.03 14.38
N ILE A 62 -14.45 19.95 14.96
CA ILE A 62 -14.53 18.63 14.32
C ILE A 62 -15.42 18.72 13.07
N GLU A 63 -16.58 19.37 13.14
CA GLU A 63 -17.46 19.59 11.98
C GLU A 63 -16.82 20.46 10.89
N ALA A 64 -15.92 21.38 11.25
CA ALA A 64 -15.13 22.11 10.26
C ALA A 64 -14.11 21.19 9.55
N LEU A 65 -13.44 20.31 10.30
CA LEU A 65 -12.50 19.33 9.74
C LEU A 65 -13.21 18.29 8.86
N GLU A 66 -14.39 17.81 9.27
CA GLU A 66 -15.23 16.90 8.46
C GLU A 66 -15.58 17.54 7.10
N ARG A 67 -15.92 18.83 7.07
CA ARG A 67 -16.20 19.55 5.82
C ARG A 67 -14.97 19.66 4.93
N GLU A 68 -13.79 19.88 5.51
CA GLU A 68 -12.53 19.90 4.77
C GLU A 68 -12.12 18.54 4.19
N LEU A 69 -12.59 17.46 4.82
CA LEU A 69 -12.36 16.08 4.39
C LEU A 69 -13.48 15.52 3.51
N SER A 70 -14.53 16.29 3.24
CA SER A 70 -15.59 15.88 2.31
C SER A 70 -15.03 15.57 0.90
N ASP A 71 -15.64 14.61 0.21
CA ASP A 71 -15.26 14.18 -1.14
C ASP A 71 -15.07 15.37 -2.09
N THR A 72 -16.01 16.32 -2.04
CA THR A 72 -15.98 17.54 -2.85
C THR A 72 -14.78 18.43 -2.51
N ALA A 73 -14.49 18.63 -1.22
CA ALA A 73 -13.38 19.47 -0.78
C ALA A 73 -12.01 18.83 -1.10
N VAL A 74 -11.91 17.51 -0.90
CA VAL A 74 -10.71 16.72 -1.22
C VAL A 74 -10.47 16.72 -2.73
N SER A 75 -11.48 16.43 -3.54
CA SER A 75 -11.38 16.46 -5.01
C SER A 75 -11.00 17.86 -5.53
N ALA A 76 -11.52 18.93 -4.92
CA ALA A 76 -11.12 20.29 -5.24
C ALA A 76 -9.66 20.60 -4.87
N LYS A 77 -9.19 20.17 -3.69
CA LYS A 77 -7.77 20.30 -3.27
C LYS A 77 -6.86 19.53 -4.23
N MET A 78 -7.24 18.31 -4.60
CA MET A 78 -6.48 17.47 -5.52
C MET A 78 -6.44 18.06 -6.94
N SER A 79 -7.57 18.58 -7.42
CA SER A 79 -7.65 19.25 -8.72
C SER A 79 -6.76 20.48 -8.78
N ARG A 80 -6.72 21.29 -7.71
CA ARG A 80 -5.78 22.41 -7.61
C ARG A 80 -4.33 21.96 -7.61
N ALA A 81 -3.99 20.92 -6.87
CA ALA A 81 -2.63 20.38 -6.85
C ALA A 81 -2.21 19.83 -8.23
N PHE A 82 -3.13 19.17 -8.94
CA PHE A 82 -2.88 18.68 -10.30
C PHE A 82 -2.60 19.83 -11.26
N LEU A 83 -3.41 20.89 -11.21
CA LEU A 83 -3.26 22.07 -12.08
C LEU A 83 -2.05 22.94 -11.72
N ALA A 84 -1.48 22.78 -10.53
CA ALA A 84 -0.21 23.42 -10.18
C ALA A 84 0.99 22.77 -10.89
N VAL A 85 0.82 21.56 -11.41
CA VAL A 85 1.87 20.77 -12.09
C VAL A 85 1.60 20.65 -13.59
N PHE A 86 0.33 20.48 -13.98
CA PHE A 86 -0.08 20.25 -15.36
C PHE A 86 -1.02 21.35 -15.85
N THR A 87 -0.76 21.84 -17.05
CA THR A 87 -1.65 22.80 -17.72
C THR A 87 -2.97 22.14 -18.15
N GLU A 88 -3.99 22.93 -18.49
CA GLU A 88 -5.26 22.38 -19.00
C GLU A 88 -5.10 21.54 -20.29
N PRO A 89 -4.29 21.96 -21.30
CA PRO A 89 -4.05 21.13 -22.48
C PRO A 89 -3.35 19.80 -22.18
N GLU A 90 -2.41 19.79 -21.24
CA GLU A 90 -1.74 18.56 -20.78
C GLU A 90 -2.72 17.67 -20.02
N THR A 91 -3.54 18.26 -19.14
CA THR A 91 -4.62 17.57 -18.43
C THR A 91 -5.57 16.88 -19.41
N ASP A 92 -5.98 17.58 -20.47
CA ASP A 92 -6.86 17.02 -21.49
C ASP A 92 -6.19 15.89 -22.28
N SER A 93 -4.90 16.02 -22.57
CA SER A 93 -4.11 15.00 -23.25
C SER A 93 -3.94 13.74 -22.39
N ILE A 94 -3.61 13.90 -21.10
CA ILE A 94 -3.51 12.82 -20.12
C ILE A 94 -4.87 12.13 -19.98
N TYR A 95 -5.95 12.89 -19.80
CA TYR A 95 -7.30 12.37 -19.70
C TYR A 95 -7.69 11.53 -20.93
N ARG A 96 -7.43 12.04 -22.14
CA ARG A 96 -7.69 11.30 -23.38
C ARG A 96 -6.88 10.01 -23.47
N PHE A 97 -5.59 10.05 -23.13
CA PHE A 97 -4.73 8.88 -23.11
C PHE A 97 -5.24 7.81 -22.13
N LEU A 98 -5.55 8.21 -20.88
CA LEU A 98 -6.05 7.31 -19.84
C LEU A 98 -7.41 6.70 -20.16
N LYS A 99 -8.21 7.33 -21.03
CA LYS A 99 -9.47 6.73 -21.50
C LYS A 99 -9.27 5.61 -22.53
N THR A 100 -8.12 5.55 -23.20
CA THR A 100 -7.86 4.47 -24.16
C THR A 100 -7.70 3.13 -23.45
N PRO A 101 -8.02 1.99 -24.12
CA PRO A 101 -7.75 0.66 -23.55
C PRO A 101 -6.27 0.46 -23.19
N ALA A 102 -5.36 1.01 -24.01
CA ALA A 102 -3.92 0.95 -23.77
C ALA A 102 -3.52 1.75 -22.53
N GLY A 103 -4.00 2.99 -22.39
CA GLY A 103 -3.73 3.84 -21.23
C GLY A 103 -4.23 3.20 -19.94
N LYS A 104 -5.47 2.70 -19.92
CA LYS A 104 -6.00 1.96 -18.75
C LYS A 104 -5.13 0.75 -18.42
N LYS A 105 -4.82 -0.09 -19.42
CA LYS A 105 -4.00 -1.29 -19.22
C LYS A 105 -2.60 -0.92 -18.70
N PHE A 106 -1.95 0.09 -19.25
CA PHE A 106 -0.61 0.51 -18.85
C PHE A 106 -0.54 0.85 -17.36
N PHE A 107 -1.44 1.70 -16.87
CA PHE A 107 -1.44 2.11 -15.46
C PHE A 107 -1.98 1.02 -14.53
N GLN A 108 -3.03 0.30 -14.92
CA GLN A 108 -3.62 -0.76 -14.08
C GLN A 108 -2.73 -2.00 -14.00
N GLN A 109 -1.99 -2.32 -15.05
CA GLN A 109 -1.15 -3.52 -15.16
C GLN A 109 0.34 -3.21 -15.03
N GLN A 110 0.71 -2.00 -14.59
CA GLN A 110 2.12 -1.62 -14.41
C GLN A 110 2.85 -2.66 -13.55
N HIS A 111 2.22 -3.14 -12.48
CA HIS A 111 2.73 -4.20 -11.63
C HIS A 111 3.00 -5.54 -12.37
N MET A 112 2.18 -5.90 -13.36
CA MET A 112 2.40 -7.09 -14.18
C MET A 112 3.54 -6.88 -15.16
N LEU A 113 3.68 -5.68 -15.72
CA LEU A 113 4.80 -5.32 -16.57
C LEU A 113 6.12 -5.38 -15.78
N ASP A 114 6.15 -4.78 -14.60
CA ASP A 114 7.31 -4.81 -13.70
C ASP A 114 7.69 -6.25 -13.34
N ALA A 115 6.71 -7.08 -12.95
CA ALA A 115 6.94 -8.49 -12.66
C ALA A 115 7.47 -9.28 -13.86
N LYS A 116 6.97 -8.99 -15.08
CA LYS A 116 7.42 -9.65 -16.31
C LYS A 116 8.81 -9.22 -16.76
N ILE A 117 9.15 -7.94 -16.57
CA ILE A 117 10.51 -7.44 -16.79
C ILE A 117 11.45 -8.15 -15.81
N GLU A 118 11.12 -8.18 -14.53
CA GLU A 118 11.96 -8.79 -13.49
C GLU A 118 12.19 -10.29 -13.73
N GLU A 119 11.17 -11.03 -14.17
CA GLU A 119 11.28 -12.44 -14.58
C GLU A 119 12.43 -12.68 -15.57
N GLN A 120 12.69 -11.74 -16.49
CA GLN A 120 13.78 -11.85 -17.46
C GLN A 120 15.18 -11.73 -16.84
N PHE A 121 15.30 -11.13 -15.66
CA PHE A 121 16.58 -10.84 -15.00
C PHE A 121 16.81 -11.67 -13.72
N VAL A 122 15.86 -12.53 -13.33
CA VAL A 122 16.00 -13.42 -12.15
C VAL A 122 17.26 -14.29 -12.23
N ASP A 123 17.52 -14.90 -13.39
CA ASP A 123 18.69 -15.78 -13.60
C ASP A 123 20.02 -15.01 -13.51
N LEU A 124 20.06 -13.77 -14.01
CA LEU A 124 21.23 -12.90 -13.91
C LEU A 124 21.51 -12.49 -12.46
N THR A 125 20.46 -12.15 -11.71
CA THR A 125 20.57 -11.84 -10.28
C THR A 125 21.09 -13.04 -9.48
N GLY A 126 20.59 -14.25 -9.78
CA GLY A 126 21.08 -15.50 -9.20
C GLY A 126 22.55 -15.76 -9.50
N LYS A 127 22.96 -15.58 -10.77
CA LYS A 127 24.35 -15.74 -11.23
C LYS A 127 25.29 -14.73 -10.55
N ILE A 128 24.91 -13.46 -10.45
CA ILE A 128 25.71 -12.42 -9.78
C ILE A 128 25.93 -12.76 -8.29
N GLN A 129 24.89 -13.26 -7.61
CA GLN A 129 25.00 -13.66 -6.20
C GLN A 129 25.92 -14.86 -6.01
N HIS A 130 25.89 -15.83 -6.91
CA HIS A 130 26.78 -16.99 -6.86
C HIS A 130 28.24 -16.62 -7.17
N THR A 131 28.49 -15.72 -8.12
CA THR A 131 29.83 -15.21 -8.43
C THR A 131 30.42 -14.42 -7.25
N ARG A 132 29.59 -13.66 -6.52
CA ARG A 132 30.01 -12.93 -5.31
C ARG A 132 30.36 -13.87 -4.15
N ASN A 133 29.64 -14.98 -3.99
CA ASN A 133 29.87 -15.95 -2.92
C ASN A 133 31.01 -16.94 -3.21
N GLY A 134 31.36 -17.15 -4.49
CA GLY A 134 32.51 -17.96 -4.89
C GLY A 134 33.87 -17.27 -4.73
N SER A 135 33.90 -15.97 -4.42
CA SER A 135 35.13 -15.17 -4.30
C SER A 135 35.37 -14.75 -2.85
N SER A 136 35.76 -15.70 -2.00
CA SER A 136 36.31 -15.39 -0.68
C SER A 136 37.81 -15.11 -0.79
N ALA A 137 38.19 -13.83 -0.78
CA ALA A 137 39.37 -13.27 -0.09
C ALA A 137 39.73 -11.89 -0.67
N ASN A 138 39.91 -10.93 0.23
CA ASN A 138 40.51 -9.60 0.07
C ASN A 138 39.67 -8.41 -0.45
N LYS A 139 39.42 -7.52 0.53
CA LYS A 139 39.60 -6.06 0.51
C LYS A 139 38.57 -5.23 -0.28
N ALA A 140 37.77 -4.47 0.47
CA ALA A 140 37.05 -3.30 -0.04
C ALA A 140 38.05 -2.30 -0.66
N PRO A 141 37.67 -1.63 -1.76
CA PRO A 141 37.26 -0.24 -1.58
C PRO A 141 36.03 0.17 -2.40
N ASP A 142 35.54 1.36 -2.07
CA ASP A 142 34.34 2.04 -2.55
C ASP A 142 34.04 1.89 -4.05
N VAL A 143 32.81 1.50 -4.37
CA VAL A 143 32.24 1.64 -5.71
C VAL A 143 30.97 2.47 -5.61
N VAL A 144 31.06 3.65 -6.22
CA VAL A 144 29.95 4.52 -6.58
C VAL A 144 28.89 3.69 -7.30
N THR A 145 27.70 3.57 -6.70
CA THR A 145 26.50 3.04 -7.35
C THR A 145 25.93 4.11 -8.27
N PRO A 146 25.85 3.90 -9.60
CA PRO A 146 24.95 4.67 -10.44
C PRO A 146 23.53 4.20 -10.16
N ASP A 147 22.65 5.17 -9.94
CA ASP A 147 21.19 5.06 -9.89
C ASP A 147 20.57 4.49 -8.61
N SER A 148 20.58 5.37 -7.62
CA SER A 148 19.45 5.63 -6.73
C SER A 148 18.16 5.85 -7.54
N ALA A 149 17.51 4.78 -7.99
CA ALA A 149 16.12 4.78 -8.39
C ALA A 149 15.42 3.59 -7.73
N SER A 150 14.67 3.90 -6.66
CA SER A 150 13.88 2.98 -5.83
C SER A 150 14.64 2.00 -4.93
N SER A 151 15.46 2.55 -4.02
CA SER A 151 15.22 2.19 -2.63
C SER A 151 13.86 2.77 -2.25
N GLN A 152 12.77 2.14 -2.70
CA GLN A 152 11.49 2.26 -2.04
C GLN A 152 11.69 1.62 -0.68
N THR A 153 12.11 2.47 0.24
CA THR A 153 12.12 2.25 1.68
C THR A 153 10.88 1.45 2.02
N THR A 154 11.09 0.18 2.37
CA THR A 154 10.13 -0.66 3.09
C THR A 154 9.33 0.24 4.02
N GLY A 155 7.99 0.18 3.98
CA GLY A 155 7.08 1.03 4.76
C GLY A 155 7.19 0.93 6.30
N TYR A 156 8.34 0.50 6.81
CA TYR A 156 8.68 0.29 8.21
C TYR A 156 10.00 1.00 8.54
N ALA A 157 10.06 2.31 8.28
CA ALA A 157 11.25 3.17 8.42
C ALA A 157 11.86 3.27 9.86
N ASN A 158 11.29 2.58 10.85
CA ASN A 158 11.68 2.68 12.27
C ASN A 158 12.24 1.37 12.86
N TYR A 159 12.52 0.35 12.05
CA TYR A 159 13.15 -0.88 12.52
C TYR A 159 14.52 -1.06 11.88
N PRO A 160 15.51 -1.65 12.59
CA PRO A 160 16.85 -1.78 12.06
C PRO A 160 16.80 -2.47 10.70
N ALA A 161 17.33 -1.80 9.67
CA ALA A 161 17.35 -2.29 8.28
C ALA A 161 18.19 -3.56 8.06
N GLY A 162 18.79 -4.09 9.14
CA GLY A 162 19.63 -5.29 9.15
C GLY A 162 18.89 -6.55 9.61
N ALA A 163 19.50 -7.71 9.34
CA ALA A 163 19.02 -8.98 9.86
C ALA A 163 19.03 -8.95 11.40
N VAL A 164 17.84 -9.01 11.99
CA VAL A 164 17.63 -9.29 13.40
C VAL A 164 17.94 -10.77 13.58
N ASN A 165 19.07 -11.11 14.20
CA ASN A 165 19.48 -12.51 14.42
C ASN A 165 18.51 -13.26 15.36
N ARG A 166 17.34 -13.60 14.85
CA ARG A 166 16.18 -14.23 15.48
C ARG A 166 15.59 -15.20 14.46
N ALA A 167 14.93 -16.24 14.95
CA ALA A 167 14.18 -17.14 14.10
C ALA A 167 12.97 -16.42 13.49
N ASP A 168 12.48 -16.93 12.37
CA ASP A 168 11.27 -16.40 11.75
C ASP A 168 10.03 -16.69 12.60
N GLY A 169 9.06 -15.78 12.57
CA GLY A 169 7.85 -15.87 13.39
C GLY A 169 7.29 -14.53 13.84
N PHE A 170 6.32 -14.60 14.75
CA PHE A 170 5.68 -13.43 15.37
C PHE A 170 6.35 -13.08 16.69
N TYR A 171 6.62 -11.79 16.93
CA TYR A 171 7.32 -11.29 18.10
C TYR A 171 6.61 -10.09 18.69
N LEU A 172 6.44 -10.06 20.01
CA LEU A 172 6.16 -8.79 20.68
C LEU A 172 7.45 -7.96 20.71
N LEU A 173 7.33 -6.70 20.32
CA LEU A 173 8.43 -5.76 20.42
C LEU A 173 8.49 -5.17 21.84
N THR A 174 9.71 -5.07 22.36
CA THR A 174 10.00 -4.55 23.69
C THR A 174 10.97 -3.39 23.61
N GLU A 175 10.84 -2.43 24.52
CA GLU A 175 11.83 -1.37 24.69
C GLU A 175 13.11 -1.99 25.27
N PRO A 176 14.27 -1.72 24.67
CA PRO A 176 15.52 -2.26 25.19
C PRO A 176 15.90 -1.52 26.49
N ALA A 177 16.54 -2.24 27.42
CA ALA A 177 16.89 -1.75 28.76
C ALA A 177 17.83 -0.51 28.76
N ASN A 178 18.40 -0.15 27.61
CA ASN A 178 19.39 0.91 27.44
C ASN A 178 18.85 2.15 26.69
N ASN A 179 17.53 2.34 26.60
CA ASN A 179 16.90 3.55 26.05
C ASN A 179 17.42 3.97 24.66
N THR A 180 17.67 3.00 23.78
CA THR A 180 17.73 3.27 22.34
C THR A 180 16.31 3.26 21.79
N ALA A 181 15.95 4.28 21.01
CA ALA A 181 14.60 4.49 20.47
C ALA A 181 14.05 3.37 19.55
N LEU A 182 14.78 2.26 19.39
CA LEU A 182 14.46 1.14 18.52
C LEU A 182 13.96 -0.05 19.35
N LYS A 183 12.65 -0.33 19.26
CA LYS A 183 12.04 -1.50 19.90
C LYS A 183 12.56 -2.78 19.25
N MET A 184 13.02 -3.73 20.07
CA MET A 184 13.59 -4.99 19.59
C MET A 184 12.65 -6.18 19.83
N PRO A 185 12.64 -7.17 18.93
CA PRO A 185 11.90 -8.41 19.16
C PRO A 185 12.49 -9.21 20.32
N GLY A 186 11.60 -9.86 21.07
CA GLY A 186 11.97 -10.77 22.15
C GLY A 186 12.93 -11.89 21.72
N LYS A 187 13.47 -12.62 22.70
CA LYS A 187 14.44 -13.71 22.43
C LYS A 187 13.82 -14.90 21.68
N ARG A 188 12.51 -15.10 21.79
CA ARG A 188 11.76 -16.21 21.17
C ARG A 188 10.47 -15.68 20.54
N PRO A 189 9.99 -16.30 19.45
CA PRO A 189 8.73 -15.92 18.86
C PRO A 189 7.60 -16.24 19.86
N VAL A 190 6.61 -15.35 19.93
CA VAL A 190 5.38 -15.56 20.70
C VAL A 190 4.41 -16.48 19.95
N LEU A 191 4.53 -16.52 18.63
CA LEU A 191 3.84 -17.48 17.77
C LEU A 191 4.75 -17.83 16.59
N THR A 192 4.81 -19.11 16.22
CA THR A 192 5.61 -19.58 15.09
C THR A 192 4.78 -19.69 13.82
N PHE A 193 5.42 -19.84 12.66
CA PHE A 193 4.70 -20.04 11.41
C PHE A 193 3.97 -21.39 11.31
N LYS A 194 4.17 -22.32 12.24
CA LYS A 194 3.34 -23.54 12.37
C LYS A 194 1.87 -23.24 12.71
N ALA A 195 1.59 -22.05 13.24
CA ALA A 195 0.23 -21.59 13.47
C ALA A 195 -0.50 -21.19 12.17
N LEU A 196 0.23 -21.01 11.07
CA LEU A 196 -0.32 -20.63 9.78
C LEU A 196 -0.67 -21.88 8.96
N GLU A 197 -1.81 -21.82 8.28
CA GLU A 197 -2.22 -22.82 7.29
C GLU A 197 -1.60 -22.49 5.92
N LYS A 198 -1.63 -21.22 5.52
CA LYS A 198 -1.02 -20.74 4.26
C LYS A 198 -0.87 -19.22 4.25
N ALA A 199 0.04 -18.76 3.38
CA ALA A 199 0.18 -17.37 2.97
C ALA A 199 -0.22 -17.20 1.50
N ILE A 200 -0.98 -16.16 1.18
CA ILE A 200 -1.49 -15.88 -0.16
C ILE A 200 -1.15 -14.44 -0.54
N LEU A 201 -0.64 -14.24 -1.75
CA LEU A 201 -0.57 -12.91 -2.36
C LEU A 201 -1.97 -12.51 -2.80
N TYR A 202 -2.44 -11.37 -2.31
CA TYR A 202 -3.71 -10.75 -2.68
C TYR A 202 -3.44 -9.32 -3.16
N PHE A 203 -4.37 -8.75 -3.90
CA PHE A 203 -4.33 -7.34 -4.28
C PHE A 203 -5.52 -6.66 -3.61
N ASP A 204 -5.24 -5.66 -2.80
CA ASP A 204 -6.29 -4.91 -2.12
C ASP A 204 -7.23 -4.28 -3.15
N ASP A 205 -8.52 -4.58 -3.05
CA ASP A 205 -9.53 -4.26 -4.08
C ASP A 205 -9.73 -2.75 -4.27
N HIS A 206 -9.36 -1.97 -3.25
CA HIS A 206 -9.36 -0.54 -3.32
C HIS A 206 -8.03 -0.09 -3.94
N THR A 207 -6.91 -0.33 -3.28
CA THR A 207 -5.62 0.31 -3.60
C THR A 207 -4.86 -0.32 -4.76
N ALA A 208 -5.29 -1.49 -5.22
CA ALA A 208 -4.53 -2.35 -6.13
C ALA A 208 -3.10 -2.65 -5.65
N GLN A 209 -2.82 -2.47 -4.36
CA GLN A 209 -1.51 -2.73 -3.77
C GLN A 209 -1.40 -4.21 -3.39
N PRO A 210 -0.21 -4.82 -3.53
CA PRO A 210 0.01 -6.19 -3.08
C PRO A 210 -0.06 -6.25 -1.56
N VAL A 211 -0.86 -7.18 -1.06
CA VAL A 211 -1.00 -7.48 0.36
C VAL A 211 -0.84 -8.98 0.57
N ILE A 212 -0.28 -9.38 1.71
CA ILE A 212 -0.09 -10.80 2.01
C ILE A 212 -1.16 -11.20 3.01
N ARG A 213 -2.08 -12.07 2.59
CA ARG A 213 -3.09 -12.65 3.48
C ARG A 213 -2.53 -13.92 4.11
N LEU A 214 -2.59 -14.01 5.42
CA LEU A 214 -2.29 -15.24 6.15
C LEU A 214 -3.58 -15.84 6.68
N GLU A 215 -3.73 -17.14 6.45
CA GLU A 215 -4.78 -17.97 7.04
C GLU A 215 -4.14 -18.83 8.12
N LEU A 216 -4.77 -18.87 9.29
CA LEU A 216 -4.30 -19.59 10.47
C LEU A 216 -5.03 -20.92 10.57
N THR A 217 -4.31 -21.92 11.07
CA THR A 217 -4.94 -23.17 11.51
C THR A 217 -5.93 -22.90 12.63
N THR A 218 -6.83 -23.84 12.91
CA THR A 218 -7.81 -23.69 14.01
C THR A 218 -7.15 -23.42 15.36
N ASP A 219 -6.06 -24.12 15.68
CA ASP A 219 -5.32 -23.92 16.93
C ASP A 219 -4.48 -22.64 16.90
N GLY A 220 -3.90 -22.32 15.75
CA GLY A 220 -3.20 -21.05 15.53
C GLY A 220 -4.12 -19.85 15.73
N ALA A 221 -5.35 -19.91 15.24
CA ALA A 221 -6.36 -18.87 15.39
C ALA A 221 -6.70 -18.62 16.86
N LYS A 222 -6.91 -19.69 17.64
CA LYS A 222 -7.15 -19.58 19.09
C LYS A 222 -5.95 -18.99 19.83
N ALA A 223 -4.75 -19.44 19.50
CA ALA A 223 -3.51 -18.91 20.09
C ALA A 223 -3.30 -17.43 19.76
N PHE A 224 -3.58 -17.03 18.51
CA PHE A 224 -3.45 -15.65 18.05
C PHE A 224 -4.50 -14.72 18.68
N GLN A 225 -5.74 -15.21 18.84
CA GLN A 225 -6.81 -14.51 19.54
C GLN A 225 -6.40 -14.21 20.99
N LEU A 226 -5.94 -15.22 21.73
CA LEU A 226 -5.46 -15.04 23.10
C LEU A 226 -4.24 -14.11 23.18
N LEU A 227 -3.30 -14.24 22.23
CA LEU A 227 -2.13 -13.37 22.13
C LEU A 227 -2.53 -11.90 21.96
N THR A 228 -3.45 -11.60 21.05
CA THR A 228 -3.87 -10.23 20.76
C THR A 228 -4.69 -9.64 21.90
N HIS A 229 -5.62 -10.40 22.48
CA HIS A 229 -6.37 -10.02 23.68
C HIS A 229 -5.45 -9.56 24.83
N ASN A 230 -4.40 -10.33 25.12
CA ASN A 230 -3.51 -10.06 26.25
C ASN A 230 -2.45 -8.97 25.98
N ASN A 231 -2.36 -8.44 24.76
CA ASN A 231 -1.28 -7.55 24.34
C ASN A 231 -1.75 -6.31 23.58
N THR A 232 -2.99 -5.88 23.80
CA THR A 232 -3.50 -4.59 23.31
C THR A 232 -2.54 -3.43 23.64
N GLY A 233 -2.30 -2.56 22.66
CA GLY A 233 -1.36 -1.44 22.73
C GLY A 233 0.10 -1.79 22.46
N LYS A 234 0.46 -3.09 22.38
CA LYS A 234 1.83 -3.52 22.05
C LYS A 234 2.00 -3.73 20.54
N GLN A 235 3.25 -3.66 20.08
CA GLN A 235 3.60 -3.93 18.69
C GLN A 235 3.89 -5.42 18.47
N LEU A 236 3.30 -5.99 17.43
CA LEU A 236 3.49 -7.37 17.02
C LEU A 236 4.27 -7.40 15.70
N ALA A 237 5.57 -7.70 15.78
CA ALA A 237 6.43 -7.83 14.62
C ALA A 237 6.30 -9.21 13.95
N VAL A 238 6.43 -9.23 12.63
CA VAL A 238 6.59 -10.47 11.84
C VAL A 238 7.98 -10.47 11.25
N LEU A 239 8.72 -11.54 11.52
CA LEU A 239 10.07 -11.75 11.03
C LEU A 239 10.09 -12.83 9.96
N VAL A 240 10.66 -12.51 8.80
CA VAL A 240 10.90 -13.43 7.67
C VAL A 240 12.33 -13.22 7.20
N ASP A 241 13.08 -14.31 7.00
CA ASP A 241 14.53 -14.28 6.73
C ASP A 241 15.29 -13.39 7.72
N LYS A 242 14.96 -13.51 9.01
CA LYS A 242 15.59 -12.73 10.07
C LYS A 242 15.38 -11.21 9.91
N LYS A 243 14.43 -10.74 9.09
CA LYS A 243 14.12 -9.31 8.92
C LYS A 243 12.71 -9.01 9.38
N ILE A 244 12.52 -7.87 10.03
CA ILE A 244 11.19 -7.38 10.38
C ILE A 244 10.53 -6.92 9.08
N ILE A 245 9.49 -7.64 8.65
CA ILE A 245 8.72 -7.28 7.45
C ILE A 245 7.45 -6.50 7.79
N MET A 246 7.06 -6.44 9.06
CA MET A 246 5.99 -5.58 9.59
C MET A 246 6.05 -5.52 11.11
N ALA A 247 5.42 -4.50 11.71
CA ALA A 247 5.20 -4.44 13.16
C ALA A 247 4.03 -3.51 13.54
N PRO A 248 2.78 -3.90 13.25
CA PRO A 248 1.59 -3.16 13.64
C PRO A 248 1.39 -3.12 15.15
N VAL A 249 0.67 -2.09 15.62
CA VAL A 249 0.14 -2.03 16.98
C VAL A 249 -1.12 -2.90 17.07
N ILE A 250 -1.20 -3.74 18.10
CA ILE A 250 -2.39 -4.52 18.42
C ILE A 250 -3.43 -3.56 19.00
N ASN A 251 -4.52 -3.31 18.27
CA ASN A 251 -5.58 -2.39 18.71
C ASN A 251 -6.71 -3.08 19.48
N GLY A 252 -6.71 -4.41 19.51
CA GLY A 252 -7.71 -5.22 20.20
C GLY A 252 -7.55 -6.70 19.83
N GLU A 253 -8.44 -7.51 20.37
CA GLU A 253 -8.51 -8.94 20.08
C GLU A 253 -8.85 -9.20 18.61
N ILE A 254 -8.11 -10.12 17.99
CA ILE A 254 -8.34 -10.55 16.60
C ILE A 254 -8.78 -12.02 16.61
N ALA A 255 -10.07 -12.23 16.40
CA ALA A 255 -10.67 -13.55 16.23
C ALA A 255 -10.80 -13.93 14.73
N GLY A 256 -11.03 -15.21 14.45
CA GLY A 256 -11.36 -15.68 13.10
C GLY A 256 -10.19 -16.13 12.22
N GLY A 257 -8.95 -16.10 12.73
CA GLY A 257 -7.83 -16.80 12.11
C GLY A 257 -7.38 -16.28 10.74
N ARG A 258 -7.74 -15.05 10.38
CA ARG A 258 -7.30 -14.42 9.13
C ARG A 258 -6.65 -13.09 9.45
N LEU A 259 -5.51 -12.85 8.83
CA LEU A 259 -4.78 -11.61 9.03
C LEU A 259 -4.13 -11.15 7.73
N GLN A 260 -3.99 -9.83 7.60
CA GLN A 260 -3.48 -9.18 6.42
C GLN A 260 -2.20 -8.41 6.76
N ILE A 261 -1.17 -8.69 5.99
CA ILE A 261 0.09 -7.97 5.98
C ILE A 261 0.03 -6.97 4.84
N ALA A 262 -0.27 -5.73 5.19
CA ALA A 262 -0.21 -4.60 4.28
C ALA A 262 1.06 -3.79 4.50
N GLY A 263 1.63 -3.30 3.41
CA GLY A 263 2.84 -2.50 3.37
C GLY A 263 3.07 -1.99 1.94
N ALA A 264 3.94 -1.02 1.77
CA ALA A 264 4.37 -0.56 0.45
C ALA A 264 5.36 -1.59 -0.16
N PHE A 265 4.90 -2.82 -0.33
CA PHE A 265 5.67 -3.89 -0.96
C PHE A 265 5.58 -3.75 -2.48
N SER A 266 6.68 -4.03 -3.16
CA SER A 266 6.61 -4.44 -4.56
C SER A 266 5.97 -5.83 -4.67
N VAL A 267 5.45 -6.18 -5.86
CA VAL A 267 4.90 -7.52 -6.11
C VAL A 267 5.96 -8.61 -5.91
N ALA A 268 7.20 -8.37 -6.30
CA ALA A 268 8.30 -9.31 -6.14
C ALA A 268 8.66 -9.55 -4.68
N GLU A 269 8.71 -8.49 -3.87
CA GLU A 269 8.89 -8.61 -2.42
C GLU A 269 7.75 -9.41 -1.79
N ALA A 270 6.50 -9.06 -2.10
CA ALA A 270 5.33 -9.75 -1.55
C ALA A 270 5.30 -11.23 -1.95
N THR A 271 5.60 -11.53 -3.22
CA THR A 271 5.71 -12.90 -3.75
C THR A 271 6.84 -13.68 -3.07
N GLY A 272 8.00 -13.05 -2.90
CA GLY A 272 9.16 -13.63 -2.22
C GLY A 272 8.85 -13.95 -0.76
N ILE A 273 8.18 -13.05 -0.05
CA ILE A 273 7.73 -13.26 1.33
C ILE A 273 6.71 -14.41 1.39
N VAL A 274 5.70 -14.43 0.52
CA VAL A 274 4.70 -15.52 0.45
C VAL A 274 5.36 -16.87 0.23
N LYS A 275 6.33 -16.96 -0.69
CA LYS A 275 7.08 -18.19 -0.96
C LYS A 275 7.83 -18.68 0.28
N LYS A 276 8.49 -17.77 1.00
CA LYS A 276 9.23 -18.09 2.23
C LYS A 276 8.32 -18.54 3.36
N LEU A 277 7.21 -17.83 3.58
CA LEU A 277 6.20 -18.20 4.57
C LEU A 277 5.66 -19.60 4.29
N ASN A 278 5.24 -19.88 3.05
CA ASN A 278 4.73 -21.20 2.67
C ASN A 278 5.80 -22.30 2.75
N ALA A 279 7.08 -21.98 2.54
CA ALA A 279 8.16 -22.93 2.75
C ALA A 279 8.35 -23.24 4.25
N ALA A 280 8.29 -22.22 5.12
CA ALA A 280 8.42 -22.36 6.56
C ALA A 280 7.22 -23.09 7.22
N ILE A 281 6.01 -22.94 6.67
CA ILE A 281 4.80 -23.63 7.16
C ILE A 281 4.91 -25.15 7.00
N ARG A 282 5.62 -25.62 5.96
CA ARG A 282 5.73 -27.05 5.63
C ARG A 282 6.80 -27.81 6.43
N GLN A 283 7.54 -27.13 7.31
CA GLN A 283 8.62 -27.68 8.14
C GLN A 283 8.17 -27.83 9.61
#